data_AF-A0A843YTF1-F1
#
_entry.id   AF-A0A843YTF1-F1
#
_cell.length_a   1.000
_cell.length_b   1.000
_cell.length_c   1.000
_cell.angle_alpha   90.00
_cell.angle_beta   90.00
_cell.angle_gamma   90.00
#
_symmetry.space_group_name_H-M   'P 1'
#
loop_
_entity.id
_entity.type
_entity.pdbx_description
1 polymer ?
#
loop_
_entity_poly.entity_id
_entity_poly.type
_entity_poly.pdbx_seq_one_letter_code
_entity_poly.pdbx_strand_id
1 'polypeptide(L)'
;MQKNTIISAALLCAAMSTAAAQENPVRVSLDSSKPQVSAECQHLQARIEELNKMDDERLARAKLPDAGAQQSPVQTREWIDQERKDAKTKMFFAKC
;
A
#
# COMPACT_ATOMS: atom_id res chain seq x y z
N MET A 1 -12.84 -25.19 -59.30
CA MET A 1 -12.08 -24.03 -58.81
C MET A 1 -11.92 -24.16 -57.29
N GLN A 2 -10.81 -24.75 -56.88
CA GLN A 2 -10.37 -24.78 -55.48
C GLN A 2 -9.99 -23.37 -55.04
N LYS A 3 -10.51 -22.91 -53.91
CA LYS A 3 -9.85 -21.89 -53.11
C LYS A 3 -9.43 -22.57 -51.80
N ASN A 4 -8.21 -23.08 -51.83
CA ASN A 4 -7.48 -23.46 -50.63
C ASN A 4 -7.25 -22.20 -49.81
N THR A 5 -7.73 -22.18 -48.57
CA THR A 5 -7.24 -21.22 -47.58
C THR A 5 -6.69 -22.05 -46.43
N ILE A 6 -5.43 -22.43 -46.60
CA ILE A 6 -4.57 -22.93 -45.54
C ILE A 6 -4.25 -21.70 -44.70
N ILE A 7 -4.82 -21.60 -43.49
CA ILE A 7 -4.32 -20.67 -42.49
C ILE A 7 -3.67 -21.53 -41.42
N SER A 8 -2.37 -21.78 -41.64
CA SER A 8 -1.43 -22.13 -40.60
C SER A 8 -1.23 -20.90 -39.73
N ALA A 9 -1.82 -20.87 -38.54
CA ALA A 9 -1.41 -19.95 -37.48
C ALA A 9 -0.88 -20.80 -36.33
N ALA A 10 0.43 -20.90 -36.32
CA ALA A 10 1.24 -21.63 -35.37
C ALA A 10 0.99 -21.19 -33.93
N LEU A 11 1.24 -22.13 -33.02
CA LEU A 11 1.34 -21.94 -31.58
C LEU A 11 2.05 -20.61 -31.25
N LEU A 12 1.31 -19.65 -30.70
CA LEU A 12 1.94 -18.62 -29.87
C LEU A 12 1.98 -19.16 -28.45
N CYS A 13 3.17 -19.64 -28.10
CA CYS A 13 3.61 -20.02 -26.78
C CYS A 13 3.10 -19.03 -25.72
N ALA A 14 2.62 -19.58 -24.62
CA ALA A 14 2.44 -18.89 -23.36
C ALA A 14 3.77 -18.24 -22.95
N ALA A 15 3.94 -16.96 -23.25
CA ALA A 15 4.95 -16.14 -22.61
C ALA A 15 4.37 -15.67 -21.28
N MET A 16 4.45 -16.54 -20.27
CA MET A 16 4.47 -16.06 -18.90
C MET A 16 5.72 -15.16 -18.80
N SER A 17 5.51 -13.85 -18.83
CA SER A 17 6.54 -12.92 -18.39
C SER A 17 6.69 -13.06 -16.87
N THR A 18 7.40 -14.09 -16.44
CA THR A 18 8.13 -14.04 -15.18
C THR A 18 9.23 -13.01 -15.40
N ALA A 19 8.92 -11.75 -15.13
CA ALA A 19 9.92 -10.70 -15.03
C ALA A 19 10.99 -11.20 -14.06
N ALA A 20 12.22 -11.20 -14.56
CA ALA A 20 13.37 -11.89 -14.01
C ALA A 20 13.46 -11.75 -12.49
N ALA A 21 13.55 -12.89 -11.80
CA ALA A 21 14.28 -12.97 -10.55
C ALA A 21 15.72 -12.56 -10.86
N GLN A 22 15.98 -11.26 -10.80
CA GLN A 22 17.34 -10.75 -10.77
C GLN A 22 17.86 -11.18 -9.41
N GLU A 23 18.47 -12.36 -9.37
CA GLU A 23 19.38 -12.77 -8.31
C GLU A 23 20.48 -11.73 -8.25
N ASN A 24 20.20 -10.68 -7.51
CA ASN A 24 21.21 -9.78 -7.04
C ASN A 24 21.75 -10.46 -5.78
N PRO A 25 22.95 -11.06 -5.79
CA PRO A 25 23.61 -11.37 -4.54
C PRO A 25 24.13 -10.04 -3.98
N VAL A 26 23.22 -9.11 -3.67
CA VAL A 26 23.52 -8.10 -2.67
C VAL A 26 23.73 -8.93 -1.43
N ARG A 27 24.99 -9.13 -1.10
CA ARG A 27 25.38 -9.49 0.25
C ARG A 27 24.74 -8.45 1.13
N VAL A 28 23.59 -8.79 1.70
CA VAL A 28 22.91 -7.99 2.71
C VAL A 28 23.89 -7.99 3.87
N SER A 29 24.72 -6.96 3.91
CA SER A 29 25.52 -6.65 5.07
C SER A 29 24.51 -6.43 6.19
N LEU A 30 24.44 -7.37 7.12
CA LEU A 30 23.65 -7.27 8.36
C LEU A 30 24.19 -6.17 9.30
N ASP A 31 25.14 -5.35 8.82
CA ASP A 31 25.73 -4.22 9.52
C ASP A 31 25.25 -2.89 8.91
N SER A 32 23.94 -2.68 8.86
CA SER A 32 23.37 -1.34 8.60
C SER A 32 22.24 -1.04 9.56
N SER A 33 22.59 -1.00 10.84
CA SER A 33 21.63 -0.85 11.93
C SER A 33 20.96 0.54 12.03
N LYS A 34 21.09 1.47 11.06
CA LYS A 34 20.74 2.89 11.32
C LYS A 34 20.07 3.78 10.24
N PRO A 35 20.01 3.48 8.93
CA PRO A 35 19.25 4.35 8.01
C PRO A 35 17.78 3.93 7.80
N GLN A 36 17.51 2.64 7.59
CA GLN A 36 16.19 2.17 7.16
C GLN A 36 15.14 2.26 8.27
N VAL A 37 15.51 1.92 9.50
CA VAL A 37 14.63 2.06 10.68
C VAL A 37 14.20 3.51 10.86
N SER A 38 15.11 4.47 10.68
CA SER A 38 14.80 5.91 10.79
C SER A 38 13.77 6.37 9.74
N ALA A 39 13.93 5.94 8.48
CA ALA A 39 13.00 6.28 7.41
C ALA A 39 11.61 5.63 7.60
N GLU A 40 11.58 4.38 8.06
CA GLU A 40 10.33 3.69 8.38
C GLU A 40 9.58 4.37 9.53
N CYS A 41 10.29 4.75 10.60
CA CYS A 41 9.70 5.48 11.72
C CYS A 41 9.12 6.83 11.28
N GLN A 42 9.83 7.58 10.42
CA GLN A 42 9.32 8.84 9.86
C GLN A 42 8.05 8.63 9.02
N HIS A 43 8.02 7.57 8.20
CA HIS A 43 6.86 7.22 7.40
C HIS A 43 5.66 6.84 8.28
N LEU A 44 5.87 6.03 9.31
CA LEU A 44 4.81 5.64 10.27
C LEU A 44 4.28 6.85 11.05
N GLN A 45 5.17 7.77 11.45
CA GLN A 45 4.79 9.02 12.10
C GLN A 45 3.93 9.90 11.17
N ALA A 46 4.37 10.09 9.92
CA ALA A 46 3.58 10.83 8.92
C ALA A 46 2.21 10.19 8.67
N ARG A 47 2.13 8.85 8.67
CA ARG A 47 0.86 8.12 8.57
C ARG A 47 -0.06 8.41 9.75
N ILE A 48 0.45 8.45 10.98
CA ILE A 48 -0.34 8.79 12.17
C ILE A 48 -0.87 10.23 12.08
N GLU A 49 -0.06 11.17 11.61
CA GLU A 49 -0.46 12.56 11.44
C GLU A 49 -1.57 12.72 10.40
N GLU A 50 -1.47 12.02 9.26
CA GLU A 50 -2.52 12.00 8.25
C GLU A 50 -3.83 11.42 8.81
N LEU A 51 -3.75 10.33 9.58
CA LEU A 51 -4.92 9.72 10.23
C LEU A 51 -5.56 10.65 11.28
N ASN A 52 -4.77 11.47 11.98
CA ASN A 52 -5.30 12.48 12.90
C ASN A 52 -6.06 13.56 12.12
N LYS A 53 -5.49 14.06 11.02
CA LYS A 53 -6.15 15.05 10.16
C LYS A 53 -7.46 14.50 9.58
N MET A 54 -7.48 13.24 9.16
CA MET A 54 -8.71 12.58 8.68
C MET A 54 -9.80 12.54 9.77
N ASP A 55 -9.42 12.30 11.03
CA ASP A 55 -10.36 12.31 12.16
C ASP A 55 -10.87 13.73 12.47
N ASP A 56 -9.99 14.73 12.42
CA ASP A 56 -10.36 16.14 12.59
C ASP A 56 -11.34 16.59 11.50
N GLU A 57 -11.08 16.23 10.25
CA GLU A 57 -12.00 16.52 9.15
C GLU A 57 -13.33 15.78 9.31
N ARG A 58 -13.31 14.54 9.80
CA ARG A 58 -14.54 13.77 10.11
C ARG A 58 -15.34 14.48 11.22
N LEU A 59 -14.68 14.94 12.28
CA LEU A 59 -15.31 15.70 13.35
C LEU A 59 -15.85 17.05 12.86
N ALA A 60 -15.12 17.73 11.97
CA ALA A 60 -15.57 18.97 11.35
C ALA A 60 -16.81 18.73 10.46
N ARG A 61 -16.80 17.65 9.65
CA ARG A 61 -17.94 17.22 8.85
C ARG A 61 -19.14 16.87 9.73
N ALA A 62 -18.94 16.15 10.84
CA ALA A 62 -20.02 15.79 11.77
C ALA A 62 -20.73 17.00 12.42
N LYS A 63 -20.11 18.19 12.40
CA LYS A 63 -20.73 19.44 12.86
C LYS A 63 -21.60 20.11 11.79
N LEU A 64 -21.58 19.63 10.54
CA LEU A 64 -22.39 20.17 9.45
C LEU A 64 -23.78 19.51 9.42
N PRO A 65 -24.84 20.25 9.04
CA PRO A 65 -26.21 19.72 8.98
C PRO A 65 -26.40 18.52 8.03
N ASP A 66 -25.61 18.45 6.93
CA ASP A 66 -25.74 17.45 5.87
C ASP A 66 -24.67 16.32 5.94
N ALA A 67 -24.03 16.13 7.10
CA ALA A 67 -22.87 15.25 7.28
C ALA A 67 -23.10 13.75 6.98
N GLY A 68 -24.35 13.32 6.80
CA GLY A 68 -24.74 11.91 6.70
C GLY A 68 -24.50 11.26 5.34
N ALA A 69 -24.30 12.03 4.27
CA ALA A 69 -24.41 11.48 2.90
C ALA A 69 -23.10 10.99 2.28
N GLN A 70 -21.93 11.33 2.83
CA GLN A 70 -20.65 11.10 2.14
C GLN A 70 -19.51 10.72 3.09
N GLN A 71 -19.69 9.64 3.87
CA GLN A 71 -18.59 9.00 4.57
C GLN A 71 -18.13 7.78 3.78
N SER A 72 -16.90 7.82 3.27
CA SER A 72 -16.25 6.63 2.72
C SER A 72 -16.06 5.59 3.85
N PRO A 73 -16.26 4.28 3.60
CA PRO A 73 -15.99 3.23 4.61
C PRO A 73 -14.59 3.31 5.22
N VAL A 74 -13.64 3.84 4.44
CA VAL A 74 -12.22 4.04 4.77
C VAL A 74 -11.96 5.35 5.57
N GLN A 75 -13.01 5.99 6.10
CA GLN A 75 -12.93 7.23 6.88
C GLN A 75 -13.85 7.18 8.12
N THR A 76 -14.33 5.98 8.47
CA THR A 76 -15.03 5.76 9.73
C THR A 76 -14.06 5.94 10.90
N ARG A 77 -14.60 6.29 12.07
CA ARG A 77 -13.79 6.43 13.29
C ARG A 77 -13.07 5.12 13.61
N GLU A 78 -13.79 4.01 13.48
CA GLU A 78 -13.31 2.66 13.78
C GLU A 78 -12.14 2.28 12.87
N TRP A 79 -12.22 2.62 11.57
CA TRP A 79 -11.12 2.39 10.64
C TRP A 79 -9.91 3.26 10.97
N ILE A 80 -10.12 4.56 11.24
CA ILE A 80 -9.03 5.48 11.61
C ILE A 80 -8.32 5.02 12.89
N ASP A 81 -9.08 4.59 13.90
CA ASP A 81 -8.55 4.10 15.17
C ASP A 81 -7.75 2.80 14.96
N GLN A 82 -8.24 1.90 14.10
CA GLN A 82 -7.55 0.65 13.78
C GLN A 82 -6.22 0.90 13.05
N GLU A 83 -6.21 1.79 12.06
CA GLU A 83 -4.99 2.16 11.31
C GLU A 83 -3.97 2.85 12.22
N ARG A 84 -4.43 3.72 13.13
CA ARG A 84 -3.55 4.38 14.11
C ARG A 84 -2.92 3.39 15.07
N LYS A 85 -3.70 2.40 15.51
CA LYS A 85 -3.21 1.31 16.37
C LYS A 85 -2.20 0.44 15.65
N ASP A 86 -2.44 0.09 14.39
CA ASP A 86 -1.51 -0.67 13.56
C ASP A 86 -0.19 0.08 13.35
N ALA A 87 -0.25 1.37 12.98
CA ALA A 87 0.93 2.20 12.82
C ALA A 87 1.77 2.30 14.10
N LYS A 88 1.13 2.53 15.26
CA LYS A 88 1.82 2.55 16.57
C LYS A 88 2.43 1.21 16.94
N THR A 89 1.75 0.11 16.61
CA THR A 89 2.26 -1.24 16.83
C THR A 89 3.51 -1.49 16.00
N LYS A 90 3.51 -1.06 14.73
CA LYS A 90 4.68 -1.13 13.85
C LYS A 90 5.84 -0.29 14.37
N MET A 91 5.58 0.93 14.86
CA MET A 91 6.61 1.76 15.49
C MET A 91 7.25 1.04 16.69
N PHE A 92 6.42 0.49 17.58
CA PHE A 92 6.90 -0.27 18.74
C PHE A 92 7.84 -1.42 18.35
N PHE A 93 7.48 -2.21 17.33
CA PHE A 93 8.33 -3.31 16.86
C PHE A 93 9.57 -2.82 16.10
N ALA A 94 9.47 -1.70 15.39
CA ALA A 94 10.60 -1.02 14.74
C ALA A 94 11.51 -0.27 15.73
N LYS A 95 11.13 -0.19 17.02
CA LYS A 95 11.83 0.57 18.08
C LYS A 95 11.91 2.07 17.81
N CYS A 96 10.81 2.59 17.28
CA CYS A 96 10.34 3.96 17.45
C CYS A 96 9.15 3.98 18.44
#